data_AF-A0A180GKK6-F1
#
_entry.id   AF-A0A180GKK6-F1
#
_cell.length_a   1.000
_cell.length_b   1.000
_cell.length_c   1.000
_cell.angle_alpha   90.00
_cell.angle_beta   90.00
_cell.angle_gamma   90.00
#
_symmetry.space_group_name_H-M   'P 1'
#
loop_
_entity.id
_entity.type
_entity.pdbx_description
1 polymer ?
#
loop_
_entity_poly.entity_id
_entity_poly.type
_entity_poly.pdbx_seq_one_letter_code
_entity_poly.pdbx_strand_id
1 'polypeptide(L)'
;MYHNLFNEAQKAIVMVLNPLDSLGDNQVAEKEMVNITAINLTKMALNMETAQDIIDGKYSFIYLSPEVLLNNPIFHHIFFSEEFQARLSLIVVDEAHMVYMWGLVESGESKQLNSHGKHQDITAFRPCYGQLAEQFMATFRVPILLQSATCRPIAVKAILRSLKLKEDEVTFVRGELSRKEITILRVTMEQSMASPLTMQVFTFARRYHLCTGDKAKEELVNHFVNGAFPVISSTMALGLGQNWQRVARVVHVGRGDPATLFQMIGQCGRGGNPGLAILFVEQTRKNGKNDLSDFENPEFQNDDDRMDALAITPVCFRIVFAVDNMVGYIPLSKDNPNVVRKAERQASEEFPPCACSNCKPVWATAWKQMIHVHTDNFSRFILDPEGIPKIPNNDTFVRPKGSTSFKPGRSTDEPLDSIREEWANHLCEDFEQHYTGRFNKSTLELSAKFLFPLSRARAFVLGLEEQDSLIAKHRSACMKQLSAVLRKQMTRITKSETAQKKMEAAQKKREADKKKKI
;
A
#
# COMPACT_ATOMS: atom_id res chain seq x y z
N MET A 1 0.69 8.41 28.94
CA MET A 1 1.96 8.65 29.63
C MET A 1 2.15 10.13 30.00
N TYR A 2 1.88 11.11 29.12
CA TYR A 2 2.05 12.55 29.45
C TYR A 2 0.97 13.18 30.33
N HIS A 3 -0.27 12.68 30.30
CA HIS A 3 -1.39 13.25 31.06
C HIS A 3 -1.18 13.20 32.58
N ASN A 4 -0.59 12.11 33.10
CA ASN A 4 -0.31 11.94 34.53
C ASN A 4 0.80 12.87 35.06
N LEU A 5 1.46 13.66 34.19
CA LEU A 5 2.44 14.66 34.61
C LEU A 5 1.78 15.94 35.13
N PHE A 6 0.48 16.13 34.85
CA PHE A 6 -0.29 17.30 35.28
C PHE A 6 -1.12 16.98 36.51
N ASN A 7 -1.29 17.97 37.39
CA ASN A 7 -2.13 17.81 38.58
C ASN A 7 -3.60 17.62 38.16
N GLU A 8 -4.27 16.59 38.68
CA GLU A 8 -5.67 16.29 38.38
C GLU A 8 -6.59 17.51 38.65
N ALA A 9 -6.26 18.35 39.63
CA ALA A 9 -7.02 19.56 39.95
C ALA A 9 -6.98 20.63 38.84
N GLN A 10 -5.97 20.62 37.97
CA GLN A 10 -5.86 21.59 36.87
C GLN A 10 -6.78 21.26 35.68
N LYS A 11 -7.31 20.02 35.60
CA LYS A 11 -8.05 19.50 34.44
C LYS A 11 -7.33 19.84 33.13
N ALA A 12 -6.07 19.41 33.03
CA ALA A 12 -5.21 19.68 31.89
C ALA A 12 -5.79 19.11 30.58
N ILE A 13 -5.72 19.90 29.52
CA ILE A 13 -6.18 19.53 28.18
C ILE A 13 -4.99 19.31 27.26
N VAL A 14 -4.97 18.17 26.58
CA VAL A 14 -4.05 17.86 25.49
C VAL A 14 -4.83 17.89 24.17
N MET A 15 -4.47 18.83 23.29
CA MET A 15 -5.07 18.97 21.97
C MET A 15 -4.24 18.21 20.94
N VAL A 16 -4.85 17.33 20.16
CA VAL A 16 -4.16 16.47 19.19
C VAL A 16 -4.73 16.72 17.80
N LEU A 17 -3.87 17.21 16.90
CA LEU A 17 -4.18 17.41 15.49
C LEU A 17 -3.92 16.14 14.70
N ASN A 18 -4.99 15.59 14.12
CA ASN A 18 -4.96 14.37 13.33
C ASN A 18 -5.22 14.65 11.84
N PRO A 19 -4.55 13.94 10.93
CA PRO A 19 -4.81 14.07 9.49
C PRO A 19 -6.11 13.40 9.03
N LEU A 20 -6.67 12.49 9.83
CA LEU A 20 -7.84 11.67 9.48
C LEU A 20 -8.82 11.58 10.65
N ASP A 21 -10.11 11.84 10.38
CA ASP A 21 -11.17 11.81 11.39
C ASP A 21 -11.29 10.41 12.04
N SER A 22 -11.21 9.34 11.25
CA SER A 22 -11.27 7.95 11.73
C SER A 22 -10.14 7.56 12.69
N LEU A 23 -9.01 8.27 12.64
CA LEU A 23 -7.91 8.04 13.59
C LEU A 23 -8.28 8.58 14.98
N GLY A 24 -9.01 9.68 15.04
CA GLY A 24 -9.49 10.25 16.30
C GLY A 24 -10.41 9.30 17.06
N ASP A 25 -11.35 8.64 16.36
CA ASP A 25 -12.30 7.70 16.99
C ASP A 25 -11.59 6.51 17.65
N ASN A 26 -10.62 5.92 16.94
CA ASN A 26 -9.80 4.84 17.49
C ASN A 26 -9.01 5.29 18.73
N GLN A 27 -8.44 6.50 18.69
CA GLN A 27 -7.67 7.03 19.81
C GLN A 27 -8.55 7.37 21.02
N VAL A 28 -9.78 7.85 20.81
CA VAL A 28 -10.77 8.04 21.89
C VAL A 28 -11.07 6.72 22.58
N ALA A 29 -11.41 5.67 21.82
CA ALA A 29 -11.71 4.35 22.38
C ALA A 29 -10.51 3.79 23.18
N GLU A 30 -9.28 4.00 22.71
CA GLU A 30 -8.07 3.63 23.43
C GLU A 30 -7.89 4.38 24.77
N LYS A 31 -8.30 5.65 24.86
CA LYS A 31 -8.25 6.44 26.10
C LYS A 31 -9.33 6.02 27.09
N GLU A 32 -10.54 5.75 26.61
CA GLU A 32 -11.65 5.29 27.45
C GLU A 32 -11.32 3.96 28.14
N MET A 33 -10.62 3.04 27.46
CA MET A 33 -10.14 1.78 28.06
C MET A 33 -9.21 1.96 29.26
N VAL A 34 -8.54 3.12 29.37
CA VAL A 34 -7.65 3.45 30.49
C VAL A 34 -8.24 4.55 31.40
N ASN A 35 -9.56 4.76 31.35
CA ASN A 35 -10.31 5.76 32.14
C ASN A 35 -9.83 7.20 31.93
N ILE A 36 -9.38 7.56 30.72
CA ILE A 36 -9.04 8.94 30.36
C ILE A 36 -10.16 9.51 29.47
N THR A 37 -10.69 10.67 29.83
CA THR A 37 -11.74 11.33 29.05
C THR A 37 -11.17 11.93 27.76
N ALA A 38 -11.77 11.58 26.63
CA ALA A 38 -11.34 12.03 25.32
C ALA A 38 -12.54 12.32 24.40
N ILE A 39 -12.36 13.22 23.44
CA ILE A 39 -13.38 13.52 22.43
C ILE A 39 -12.74 13.71 21.05
N ASN A 40 -13.43 13.25 20.01
CA ASN A 40 -13.06 13.49 18.61
C ASN A 40 -14.01 14.51 17.97
N LEU A 41 -13.49 15.67 17.59
CA LEU A 41 -14.24 16.78 17.02
C LEU A 41 -14.28 16.64 15.50
N THR A 42 -15.28 15.92 15.00
CA THR A 42 -15.62 15.92 13.58
C THR A 42 -16.46 17.16 13.23
N LYS A 43 -16.53 17.54 11.94
CA LYS A 43 -17.32 18.71 11.50
C LYS A 43 -18.78 18.71 11.94
N MET A 44 -19.37 17.53 12.20
CA MET A 44 -20.77 17.39 12.62
C MET A 44 -20.96 17.21 14.13
N ALA A 45 -19.89 16.97 14.89
CA ALA A 45 -19.95 16.67 16.33
C ALA A 45 -19.88 17.92 17.22
N LEU A 46 -19.46 19.07 16.69
CA LEU A 46 -19.25 20.27 17.51
C LEU A 46 -20.53 21.10 17.63
N ASN A 47 -21.14 21.08 18.81
CA ASN A 47 -22.28 21.91 19.20
C ASN A 47 -21.93 22.76 20.44
N MET A 48 -22.81 23.68 20.82
CA MET A 48 -22.54 24.62 21.95
C MET A 48 -22.45 23.91 23.31
N GLU A 49 -23.17 22.81 23.51
CA GLU A 49 -23.09 22.00 24.74
C GLU A 49 -21.71 21.34 24.86
N THR A 50 -21.24 20.71 23.79
CA THR A 50 -19.91 20.11 23.70
C THR A 50 -18.82 21.16 23.85
N ALA A 51 -19.03 22.36 23.31
CA ALA A 51 -18.11 23.48 23.47
C ALA A 51 -17.96 23.87 24.95
N GLN A 52 -19.07 23.97 25.69
CA GLN A 52 -19.03 24.26 27.12
C GLN A 52 -18.34 23.14 27.90
N ASP A 53 -18.62 21.88 27.57
CA ASP A 53 -17.99 20.71 28.18
C ASP A 53 -16.45 20.71 28.03
N ILE A 54 -15.97 21.16 26.88
CA ILE A 54 -14.54 21.33 26.62
C ILE A 54 -13.95 22.44 27.50
N ILE A 55 -14.61 23.61 27.55
CA ILE A 55 -14.17 24.76 28.36
C ILE A 55 -14.14 24.42 29.86
N ASP A 56 -15.13 23.66 30.33
CA ASP A 56 -15.26 23.19 31.72
C ASP A 56 -14.20 22.13 32.09
N GLY A 57 -13.43 21.65 31.11
CA GLY A 57 -12.38 20.65 31.26
C GLY A 57 -12.93 19.24 31.51
N LYS A 58 -14.08 18.89 30.92
CA LYS A 58 -14.62 17.51 31.02
C LYS A 58 -13.76 16.50 30.26
N TYR A 59 -13.07 16.93 29.20
CA TYR A 59 -12.20 16.10 28.37
C TYR A 59 -10.73 16.41 28.60
N SER A 60 -9.92 15.37 28.83
CA SER A 60 -8.47 15.49 28.96
C SER A 60 -7.75 15.48 27.61
N PHE A 61 -8.32 14.80 26.61
CA PHE A 61 -7.82 14.76 25.24
C PHE A 61 -8.87 15.26 24.25
N ILE A 62 -8.44 16.12 23.32
CA ILE A 62 -9.28 16.64 22.25
C ILE A 62 -8.60 16.35 20.92
N TYR A 63 -9.20 15.46 20.13
CA TYR A 63 -8.78 15.14 18.78
C TYR A 63 -9.54 16.00 17.78
N LEU A 64 -8.85 16.62 16.83
CA LEU A 64 -9.48 17.43 15.79
C LEU A 64 -8.60 17.50 14.54
N SER A 65 -9.22 17.81 13.40
CA SER A 65 -8.48 18.08 12.17
C SER A 65 -7.99 19.54 12.10
N PRO A 66 -6.96 19.86 11.32
CA PRO A 66 -6.55 21.26 11.09
C PRO A 66 -7.66 22.13 10.50
N GLU A 67 -8.60 21.58 9.73
CA GLU A 67 -9.75 22.36 9.25
C GLU A 67 -10.66 22.79 10.39
N VAL A 68 -10.84 21.93 11.40
CA VAL A 68 -11.66 22.27 12.56
C VAL A 68 -10.95 23.35 13.37
N LEU A 69 -9.64 23.23 13.57
CA LEU A 69 -8.85 24.24 14.27
C LEU A 69 -8.91 25.61 13.57
N LEU A 70 -8.77 25.64 12.24
CA LEU A 70 -8.64 26.90 11.49
C LEU A 70 -9.97 27.52 11.06
N ASN A 71 -10.94 26.69 10.66
CA ASN A 71 -12.12 27.16 9.94
C ASN A 71 -13.43 26.98 10.71
N ASN A 72 -13.44 26.31 11.86
CA ASN A 72 -14.67 26.12 12.63
C ASN A 72 -14.90 27.32 13.59
N PRO A 73 -15.99 28.08 13.44
CA PRO A 73 -16.24 29.26 14.27
C PRO A 73 -16.52 28.91 15.74
N ILE A 74 -17.17 27.78 16.02
CA ILE A 74 -17.43 27.34 17.41
C ILE A 74 -16.10 26.99 18.08
N PHE A 75 -15.24 26.24 17.39
CA PHE A 75 -13.93 25.89 17.95
C PHE A 75 -13.02 27.11 18.09
N HIS A 76 -13.12 28.08 17.18
CA HIS A 76 -12.45 29.37 17.33
C HIS A 76 -12.85 30.03 18.66
N HIS A 77 -14.13 30.07 19.03
CA HIS A 77 -14.54 30.61 20.33
C HIS A 77 -13.97 29.83 21.52
N ILE A 78 -13.93 28.50 21.45
CA ILE A 78 -13.32 27.66 22.49
C ILE A 78 -11.82 27.98 22.61
N PHE A 79 -11.10 27.96 21.48
CA PHE A 79 -9.65 28.07 21.42
C PHE A 79 -9.17 29.40 21.99
N PHE A 80 -9.90 30.51 21.76
CA PHE A 80 -9.55 31.83 22.27
C PHE A 80 -10.14 32.16 23.66
N SER A 81 -10.87 31.23 24.30
CA SER A 81 -11.36 31.44 25.68
C SER A 81 -10.22 31.37 26.70
N GLU A 82 -10.29 32.21 27.74
CA GLU A 82 -9.26 32.26 28.79
C GLU A 82 -9.23 30.95 29.59
N GLU A 83 -10.39 30.37 29.85
CA GLU A 83 -10.56 29.13 30.59
C GLU A 83 -9.93 27.95 29.84
N PHE A 84 -10.12 27.86 28.53
CA PHE A 84 -9.48 26.83 27.72
C PHE A 84 -7.97 27.02 27.65
N GLN A 85 -7.49 28.25 27.40
CA GLN A 85 -6.06 28.55 27.35
C GLN A 85 -5.35 28.25 28.69
N ALA A 86 -6.02 28.49 29.82
CA ALA A 86 -5.49 28.17 31.15
C ALA A 86 -5.35 26.66 31.40
N ARG A 87 -6.12 25.82 30.70
CA ARG A 87 -6.08 24.35 30.81
C ARG A 87 -5.23 23.70 29.72
N LEU A 88 -5.07 24.35 28.57
CA LEU A 88 -4.35 23.83 27.42
C LEU A 88 -2.87 23.65 27.78
N SER A 89 -2.46 22.38 27.91
CA SER A 89 -1.15 22.02 28.46
C SER A 89 -0.17 21.51 27.40
N LEU A 90 -0.68 21.00 26.28
CA LEU A 90 0.13 20.47 25.18
C LEU A 90 -0.66 20.47 23.88
N ILE A 91 -0.01 20.88 22.79
CA ILE A 91 -0.49 20.65 21.42
C ILE A 91 0.34 19.54 20.79
N VAL A 92 -0.32 18.52 20.28
CA VAL A 92 0.31 17.42 19.54
C VAL A 92 -0.08 17.55 18.08
N VAL A 93 0.91 17.55 17.18
CA VAL A 93 0.69 17.41 15.74
C VAL A 93 1.10 16.00 15.35
N ASP A 94 0.12 15.13 15.16
CA ASP A 94 0.39 13.77 14.69
C ASP A 94 0.66 13.77 13.18
N GLU A 95 1.49 12.83 12.73
CA GLU A 95 1.95 12.73 11.35
C GLU A 95 2.49 14.07 10.76
N ALA A 96 3.29 14.80 11.53
CA ALA A 96 3.80 16.14 11.21
C ALA A 96 4.53 16.24 9.86
N HIS A 97 4.98 15.11 9.28
CA HIS A 97 5.50 15.07 7.92
C HIS A 97 4.48 15.51 6.85
N MET A 98 3.19 15.51 7.17
CA MET A 98 2.12 16.06 6.33
C MET A 98 2.27 17.56 6.06
N VAL A 99 2.87 18.32 6.98
CA VAL A 99 3.20 19.74 6.74
C VAL A 99 4.18 19.89 5.58
N TYR A 100 5.18 19.00 5.48
CA TYR A 100 6.13 18.99 4.36
C TYR A 100 5.47 18.56 3.04
N MET A 101 4.70 17.47 3.08
CA MET A 101 4.00 16.97 1.88
C MET A 101 3.07 18.04 1.30
N TRP A 102 2.38 18.80 2.15
CA TRP A 102 1.57 19.91 1.71
C TRP A 102 2.38 21.07 1.11
N GLY A 103 3.52 21.45 1.71
CA GLY A 103 4.39 22.48 1.16
C GLY A 103 4.86 22.19 -0.28
N LEU A 104 5.07 20.92 -0.62
CA LEU A 104 5.37 20.47 -2.00
C LEU A 104 4.15 20.55 -2.95
N VAL A 105 2.94 20.40 -2.41
CA VAL A 105 1.70 20.52 -3.18
C VAL A 105 1.38 21.98 -3.49
N GLU A 106 1.47 22.86 -2.50
CA GLU A 106 1.20 24.30 -2.65
C GLU A 106 2.21 24.98 -3.60
N SER A 107 3.50 24.65 -3.48
CA SER A 107 4.56 25.18 -4.36
C SER A 107 4.49 24.66 -5.79
N GLY A 108 3.68 23.63 -6.07
CA GLY A 108 3.59 22.98 -7.38
C GLY A 108 4.77 22.06 -7.72
N GLU A 109 5.77 21.94 -6.83
CA GLU A 109 6.95 21.07 -7.01
C GLU A 109 6.55 19.59 -7.08
N SER A 110 5.49 19.18 -6.38
CA SER A 110 4.92 17.83 -6.44
C SER A 110 4.49 17.38 -7.85
N LYS A 111 4.17 18.32 -8.77
CA LYS A 111 3.75 17.98 -10.14
C LYS A 111 4.91 17.51 -11.02
N GLN A 112 6.14 17.88 -10.64
CA GLN A 112 7.36 17.51 -11.37
C GLN A 112 7.97 16.20 -10.84
N LEU A 113 7.53 15.75 -9.66
CA LEU A 113 8.04 14.56 -9.01
C LEU A 113 7.32 13.30 -9.48
N ASN A 114 8.13 12.41 -10.04
CA ASN A 114 7.74 11.14 -10.61
C ASN A 114 7.46 10.09 -9.51
N SER A 115 8.00 10.31 -8.31
CA SER A 115 7.66 9.68 -7.02
C SER A 115 6.23 9.95 -6.56
N HIS A 116 5.65 11.07 -6.98
CA HIS A 116 4.34 11.53 -6.54
C HIS A 116 3.33 11.52 -7.69
N GLY A 117 3.67 10.98 -8.87
CA GLY A 117 3.03 11.22 -10.17
C GLY A 117 1.55 10.85 -10.38
N LYS A 118 0.76 10.53 -9.36
CA LYS A 118 -0.70 10.40 -9.47
C LYS A 118 -1.39 11.53 -8.72
N HIS A 119 -1.85 12.54 -9.48
CA HIS A 119 -2.69 13.64 -9.00
C HIS A 119 -3.87 13.21 -8.11
N GLN A 120 -4.38 11.98 -8.25
CA GLN A 120 -5.49 11.43 -7.48
C GLN A 120 -5.09 10.89 -6.10
N ASP A 121 -3.80 10.57 -5.88
CA ASP A 121 -3.26 10.15 -4.59
C ASP A 121 -2.65 11.35 -3.81
N ILE A 122 -2.33 12.47 -4.50
CA ILE A 122 -1.77 13.70 -3.89
C ILE A 122 -2.84 14.63 -3.29
N THR A 123 -4.07 14.63 -3.82
CA THR A 123 -5.07 15.69 -3.58
C THR A 123 -5.97 15.49 -2.35
N ALA A 124 -5.73 14.47 -1.53
CA ALA A 124 -6.53 14.25 -0.32
C ALA A 124 -6.07 15.07 0.91
N PHE A 125 -4.90 15.73 0.86
CA PHE A 125 -4.28 16.29 2.05
C PHE A 125 -4.45 17.81 2.17
N ARG A 126 -5.47 18.13 2.98
CA ARG A 126 -5.76 19.32 3.78
C ARG A 126 -4.79 20.53 3.67
N PRO A 127 -5.20 21.60 2.96
CA PRO A 127 -4.43 22.85 2.89
C PRO A 127 -4.16 23.55 4.23
N CYS A 128 -4.97 23.24 5.24
CA CYS A 128 -4.90 23.83 6.56
C CYS A 128 -3.58 23.53 7.31
N TYR A 129 -2.83 22.48 6.97
CA TYR A 129 -1.57 22.16 7.65
C TYR A 129 -0.49 23.27 7.52
N GLY A 130 -0.49 24.02 6.41
CA GLY A 130 0.44 25.12 6.18
C GLY A 130 0.26 26.35 7.04
N GLN A 131 -0.97 26.53 7.54
CA GLN A 131 -1.42 27.74 8.22
C GLN A 131 -1.44 27.55 9.75
N LEU A 132 -1.02 26.38 10.24
CA LEU A 132 -1.00 26.04 11.67
C LEU A 132 -0.15 27.01 12.50
N ALA A 133 0.92 27.56 11.92
CA ALA A 133 1.81 28.50 12.59
C ALA A 133 1.06 29.71 13.18
N GLU A 134 0.05 30.21 12.47
CA GLU A 134 -0.70 31.40 12.89
C GLU A 134 -1.52 31.14 14.15
N GLN A 135 -2.17 29.98 14.24
CA GLN A 135 -2.92 29.60 15.44
C GLN A 135 -2.02 29.24 16.62
N PHE A 136 -0.88 28.58 16.37
CA PHE A 136 0.03 28.23 17.47
C PHE A 136 0.63 29.46 18.14
N MET A 137 0.87 30.55 17.39
CA MET A 137 1.30 31.82 17.95
C MET A 137 0.27 32.48 18.88
N ALA A 138 -1.02 32.11 18.79
CA ALA A 138 -2.06 32.63 19.66
C ALA A 138 -2.11 31.95 21.04
N THR A 139 -1.27 30.93 21.29
CA THR A 139 -1.27 30.18 22.55
C THR A 139 -0.28 30.75 23.57
N PHE A 140 -0.66 30.76 24.85
CA PHE A 140 0.18 31.28 25.93
C PHE A 140 1.20 30.23 26.42
N ARG A 141 2.38 30.18 25.79
CA ARG A 141 3.52 29.31 26.19
C ARG A 141 3.19 27.82 26.25
N VAL A 142 2.28 27.36 25.39
CA VAL A 142 1.93 25.93 25.31
C VAL A 142 3.00 25.19 24.49
N PRO A 143 3.60 24.11 25.00
CA PRO A 143 4.54 23.32 24.23
C PRO A 143 3.86 22.63 23.04
N ILE A 144 4.62 22.45 21.95
CA ILE A 144 4.18 21.74 20.74
C ILE A 144 5.01 20.46 20.59
N LEU A 145 4.34 19.32 20.51
CA LEU A 145 4.94 18.03 20.21
C LEU A 145 4.61 17.63 18.76
N LEU A 146 5.64 17.61 17.92
CA LEU A 146 5.53 17.15 16.53
C LEU A 146 5.91 15.66 16.47
N GLN A 147 4.98 14.82 16.04
CA GLN A 147 5.21 13.37 15.93
C GLN A 147 5.25 12.95 14.46
N SER A 148 6.27 12.17 14.09
CA SER A 148 6.34 11.57 12.75
C SER A 148 7.22 10.33 12.78
N ALA A 149 6.77 9.27 12.11
CA ALA A 149 7.55 8.04 11.97
C ALA A 149 8.75 8.23 11.01
N THR A 150 8.54 8.90 9.89
CA THR A 150 9.55 9.09 8.85
C THR A 150 9.63 10.57 8.49
N CYS A 151 10.74 11.21 8.86
CA CYS A 151 10.97 12.63 8.63
C CYS A 151 12.45 12.88 8.36
N ARG A 152 12.82 12.93 7.08
CA ARG A 152 14.17 13.23 6.61
C ARG A 152 14.58 14.67 6.97
N PRO A 153 15.87 15.01 7.00
CA PRO A 153 16.33 16.37 7.28
C PRO A 153 15.69 17.45 6.41
N ILE A 154 15.43 17.18 5.12
CA ILE A 154 14.74 18.12 4.23
C ILE A 154 13.30 18.38 4.66
N ALA A 155 12.58 17.34 5.07
CA ALA A 155 11.22 17.45 5.58
C ALA A 155 11.19 18.20 6.92
N VAL A 156 12.11 17.88 7.83
CA VAL A 156 12.27 18.60 9.11
C VAL A 156 12.48 20.09 8.87
N LYS A 157 13.42 20.47 8.00
CA LYS A 157 13.68 21.89 7.66
C LYS A 157 12.46 22.59 7.09
N ALA A 158 11.71 21.90 6.23
CA ALA A 158 10.49 22.45 5.65
C ALA A 158 9.37 22.62 6.70
N ILE A 159 9.20 21.67 7.61
CA ILE A 159 8.25 21.75 8.72
C ILE A 159 8.59 22.94 9.62
N LEU A 160 9.85 23.05 10.05
CA LEU A 160 10.31 24.17 10.88
C LEU A 160 10.03 25.52 10.21
N ARG A 161 10.34 25.65 8.91
CA ARG A 161 10.05 26.86 8.14
C ARG A 161 8.56 27.15 8.08
N SER A 162 7.73 26.15 7.79
CA SER A 162 6.27 26.31 7.69
C SER A 162 5.66 26.71 9.03
N LEU A 163 6.14 26.13 10.13
CA LEU A 163 5.68 26.42 11.49
C LEU A 163 6.35 27.65 12.11
N LYS A 164 7.24 28.33 11.38
CA LYS A 164 8.03 29.49 11.86
C LYS A 164 8.85 29.18 13.13
N LEU A 165 9.28 27.94 13.30
CA LEU A 165 10.10 27.48 14.41
C LEU A 165 11.58 27.54 14.05
N LYS A 166 12.43 27.97 14.98
CA LYS A 166 13.88 27.87 14.81
C LYS A 166 14.40 26.53 15.33
N GLU A 167 15.49 26.04 14.73
CA GLU A 167 16.06 24.74 15.07
C GLU A 167 16.64 24.69 16.49
N ASP A 168 17.16 25.80 17.02
CA ASP A 168 17.67 25.95 18.38
C ASP A 168 16.58 25.99 19.45
N GLU A 169 15.35 26.33 19.07
CA GLU A 169 14.16 26.35 19.94
C GLU A 169 13.47 24.98 20.01
N VAL A 170 13.90 24.00 19.20
CA VAL A 170 13.27 22.68 19.08
C VAL A 170 14.16 21.56 19.62
N THR A 171 13.63 20.76 20.54
CA THR A 171 14.31 19.56 21.04
C THR A 171 13.96 18.36 20.17
N PHE A 172 14.97 17.73 19.56
CA PHE A 172 14.79 16.54 18.74
C PHE A 172 14.96 15.25 19.55
N VAL A 173 13.91 14.43 19.61
CA VAL A 173 13.97 13.05 20.10
C VAL A 173 13.87 12.11 18.91
N ARG A 174 14.94 11.37 18.62
CA ARG A 174 15.01 10.47 17.46
C ARG A 174 14.99 9.01 17.91
N GLY A 175 13.89 8.32 17.62
CA GLY A 175 13.84 6.86 17.68
C GLY A 175 14.47 6.22 16.44
N GLU A 176 15.04 5.02 16.57
CA GLU A 176 15.49 4.27 15.39
C GLU A 176 14.30 3.63 14.67
N LEU A 177 14.28 3.75 13.35
CA LEU A 177 13.37 3.02 12.48
C LEU A 177 13.79 1.56 12.32
N SER A 178 13.77 0.83 13.44
CA SER A 178 14.06 -0.61 13.45
C SER A 178 12.82 -1.39 13.84
N ARG A 179 12.31 -2.18 12.89
CA ARG A 179 11.28 -3.19 13.13
C ARG A 179 11.95 -4.55 12.96
N LYS A 180 12.39 -5.13 14.09
CA LYS A 180 13.17 -6.37 14.12
C LYS A 180 12.35 -7.57 13.65
N GLU A 181 11.03 -7.46 13.77
CA GLU A 181 10.03 -8.48 13.47
C GLU A 181 9.66 -8.52 11.98
N ILE A 182 10.05 -7.51 11.20
CA ILE A 182 9.70 -7.40 9.77
C ILE A 182 10.85 -7.91 8.90
N THR A 183 10.57 -8.95 8.12
CA THR A 183 11.44 -9.43 7.04
C THR A 183 11.09 -8.72 5.74
N ILE A 184 12.06 -8.03 5.13
CA ILE A 184 11.88 -7.27 3.88
C ILE A 184 12.52 -8.03 2.71
N LEU A 185 11.71 -8.39 1.72
CA LEU A 185 12.11 -9.08 0.51
C LEU A 185 11.97 -8.17 -0.69
N ARG A 186 13.07 -7.88 -1.38
CA ARG A 186 13.03 -7.28 -2.71
C ARG A 186 12.98 -8.38 -3.77
N VAL A 187 11.98 -8.31 -4.63
CA VAL A 187 11.81 -9.23 -5.77
C VAL A 187 11.80 -8.42 -7.05
N THR A 188 12.78 -8.66 -7.92
CA THR A 188 12.84 -8.02 -9.24
C THR A 188 11.78 -8.63 -10.15
N MET A 189 10.98 -7.78 -10.77
CA MET A 189 9.94 -8.15 -11.72
C MET A 189 10.54 -8.39 -13.10
N GLU A 190 10.29 -9.58 -13.68
CA GLU A 190 10.67 -9.87 -15.07
C GLU A 190 9.80 -9.11 -16.09
N GLN A 191 8.58 -8.72 -15.69
CA GLN A 191 7.64 -7.98 -16.54
C GLN A 191 6.88 -6.94 -15.69
N SER A 192 6.73 -5.74 -16.24
CA SER A 192 5.89 -4.70 -15.63
C SER A 192 4.41 -5.14 -15.63
N MET A 193 3.70 -4.79 -14.56
CA MET A 193 2.27 -5.03 -14.45
C MET A 193 1.53 -4.02 -15.33
N ALA A 194 1.09 -4.46 -16.51
CA ALA A 194 0.47 -3.59 -17.53
C ALA A 194 -0.88 -2.97 -17.12
N SER A 195 -1.45 -3.34 -15.96
CA SER A 195 -2.67 -2.72 -15.43
C SER A 195 -2.73 -2.83 -13.90
N PRO A 196 -3.30 -1.84 -13.17
CA PRO A 196 -3.72 -2.03 -11.80
C PRO A 196 -4.65 -3.25 -11.75
N LEU A 197 -4.37 -4.21 -10.88
CA LEU A 197 -5.27 -5.33 -10.58
C LEU A 197 -6.66 -4.75 -10.28
N THR A 198 -7.53 -4.72 -11.28
CA THR A 198 -8.90 -4.24 -11.12
C THR A 198 -9.67 -5.43 -10.60
N MET A 199 -9.48 -5.75 -9.32
CA MET A 199 -10.21 -6.84 -8.67
C MET A 199 -11.67 -6.43 -8.55
N GLN A 200 -12.52 -6.91 -9.46
CA GLN A 200 -13.96 -6.89 -9.27
C GLN A 200 -14.34 -8.07 -8.38
N VAL A 201 -15.03 -7.77 -7.27
CA VAL A 201 -15.80 -8.67 -6.39
C VAL A 201 -15.20 -10.09 -6.28
N PHE A 202 -14.06 -10.21 -5.61
CA PHE A 202 -13.55 -11.49 -5.15
C PHE A 202 -13.89 -11.67 -3.68
N THR A 203 -14.32 -12.88 -3.29
CA THR A 203 -14.42 -13.31 -1.89
C THR A 203 -13.05 -13.26 -1.20
N PHE A 204 -11.99 -13.55 -1.95
CA PHE A 204 -10.62 -13.54 -1.46
C PHE A 204 -10.02 -12.14 -1.18
N ALA A 205 -10.29 -11.15 -2.04
CA ALA A 205 -9.75 -9.82 -1.83
C ALA A 205 -10.70 -8.69 -2.21
N ARG A 206 -10.64 -7.63 -1.41
CA ARG A 206 -11.41 -6.40 -1.62
C ARG A 206 -10.50 -5.23 -1.91
N ARG A 207 -11.02 -4.28 -2.70
CA ARG A 207 -10.33 -3.04 -3.03
C ARG A 207 -10.68 -1.96 -2.02
N TYR A 208 -9.67 -1.32 -1.46
CA TYR A 208 -9.79 -0.10 -0.68
C TYR A 208 -9.16 1.06 -1.45
N HIS A 209 -9.94 2.09 -1.78
CA HIS A 209 -9.46 3.23 -2.54
C HIS A 209 -10.09 4.52 -2.01
N LEU A 210 -9.49 5.65 -2.34
CA LEU A 210 -10.00 6.96 -1.93
C LEU A 210 -11.47 7.18 -2.35
N CYS A 211 -11.83 6.73 -3.56
CA CYS A 211 -13.18 6.83 -4.12
C CYS A 211 -14.19 5.80 -3.56
N THR A 212 -13.78 4.91 -2.66
CA THR A 212 -14.71 4.05 -1.93
C THR A 212 -15.51 4.92 -0.95
N GLY A 213 -16.84 4.79 -0.91
CA GLY A 213 -17.67 5.56 0.03
C GLY A 213 -17.35 5.20 1.49
N ASP A 214 -17.52 6.13 2.41
CA ASP A 214 -17.02 5.99 3.79
C ASP A 214 -17.65 4.82 4.54
N LYS A 215 -18.96 4.59 4.40
CA LYS A 215 -19.63 3.39 4.93
C LYS A 215 -19.04 2.10 4.38
N ALA A 216 -18.72 2.06 3.09
CA ALA A 216 -18.11 0.88 2.47
C ALA A 216 -16.64 0.67 2.91
N LYS A 217 -15.91 1.75 3.24
CA LYS A 217 -14.58 1.66 3.85
C LYS A 217 -14.67 1.04 5.25
N GLU A 218 -15.59 1.52 6.08
CA GLU A 218 -15.83 1.02 7.43
C GLU A 218 -16.26 -0.45 7.43
N GLU A 219 -17.24 -0.82 6.61
CA GLU A 219 -17.67 -2.21 6.43
C GLU A 219 -16.52 -3.10 5.94
N LEU A 220 -15.68 -2.61 5.02
CA LEU A 220 -14.53 -3.37 4.52
C LEU A 220 -13.50 -3.62 5.63
N VAL A 221 -13.19 -2.58 6.42
CA VAL A 221 -12.28 -2.68 7.58
C VAL A 221 -12.82 -3.71 8.58
N ASN A 222 -14.08 -3.59 8.97
CA ASN A 222 -14.73 -4.50 9.92
C ASN A 222 -14.73 -5.95 9.42
N HIS A 223 -15.10 -6.17 8.16
CA HIS A 223 -15.04 -7.50 7.54
C HIS A 223 -13.61 -8.06 7.51
N PHE A 224 -12.60 -7.23 7.26
CA PHE A 224 -11.21 -7.67 7.24
C PHE A 224 -10.70 -8.03 8.64
N VAL A 225 -11.01 -7.22 9.66
CA VAL A 225 -10.63 -7.52 11.05
C VAL A 225 -11.29 -8.82 11.51
N ASN A 226 -12.57 -9.02 11.17
CA ASN A 226 -13.35 -10.21 11.55
C ASN A 226 -13.05 -11.47 10.72
N GLY A 227 -12.06 -11.45 9.83
CA GLY A 227 -11.66 -12.66 9.12
C GLY A 227 -12.43 -12.97 7.84
N ALA A 228 -13.39 -12.13 7.42
CA ALA A 228 -14.30 -12.45 6.31
C ALA A 228 -13.60 -12.59 4.95
N PHE A 229 -12.43 -11.96 4.78
CA PHE A 229 -11.57 -12.15 3.63
C PHE A 229 -10.08 -11.92 3.99
N PRO A 230 -9.12 -12.52 3.27
CA PRO A 230 -7.70 -12.47 3.61
C PRO A 230 -6.87 -11.32 3.02
N VAL A 231 -7.32 -10.65 1.95
CA VAL A 231 -6.48 -9.66 1.24
C VAL A 231 -7.20 -8.34 0.99
N ILE A 232 -6.53 -7.22 1.30
CA ILE A 232 -6.93 -5.89 0.83
C ILE A 232 -5.94 -5.41 -0.23
N SER A 233 -6.47 -4.97 -1.37
CA SER A 233 -5.72 -4.22 -2.37
C SER A 233 -6.00 -2.74 -2.18
N SER A 234 -4.95 -1.93 -1.94
CA SER A 234 -5.10 -0.50 -1.72
C SER A 234 -3.99 0.35 -2.31
N THR A 235 -4.29 1.63 -2.48
CA THR A 235 -3.29 2.69 -2.67
C THR A 235 -2.84 3.21 -1.31
N MET A 236 -2.17 4.37 -1.26
CA MET A 236 -1.76 5.00 -0.01
C MET A 236 -2.93 5.31 0.95
N ALA A 237 -4.17 5.30 0.45
CA ALA A 237 -5.37 5.62 1.21
C ALA A 237 -5.64 4.70 2.44
N LEU A 238 -5.11 3.48 2.49
CA LEU A 238 -5.30 2.53 3.61
C LEU A 238 -4.18 2.62 4.67
N GLY A 239 -3.21 3.52 4.50
CA GLY A 239 -1.96 3.50 5.27
C GLY A 239 -1.97 4.25 6.61
N LEU A 240 -2.78 5.30 6.74
CA LEU A 240 -2.69 6.23 7.87
C LEU A 240 -3.74 5.91 8.93
N GLY A 241 -3.29 5.76 10.18
CA GLY A 241 -4.17 5.73 11.36
C GLY A 241 -4.96 4.45 11.65
N GLN A 242 -4.71 3.35 10.93
CA GLN A 242 -5.35 2.06 11.21
C GLN A 242 -4.38 1.10 11.90
N ASN A 243 -4.80 0.50 13.02
CA ASN A 243 -4.00 -0.46 13.77
C ASN A 243 -4.28 -1.89 13.32
N TRP A 244 -3.59 -2.33 12.27
CA TRP A 244 -3.82 -3.64 11.68
C TRP A 244 -3.07 -4.78 12.39
N GLN A 245 -3.62 -5.31 13.49
CA GLN A 245 -2.97 -6.42 14.20
C GLN A 245 -2.93 -7.73 13.39
N ARG A 246 -3.94 -7.98 12.54
CA ARG A 246 -4.06 -9.19 11.70
C ARG A 246 -3.09 -9.21 10.51
N VAL A 247 -2.52 -8.08 10.11
CA VAL A 247 -1.71 -8.00 8.89
C VAL A 247 -0.35 -8.66 9.12
N ALA A 248 -0.19 -9.85 8.55
CA ALA A 248 1.05 -10.61 8.61
C ALA A 248 1.95 -10.33 7.40
N ARG A 249 1.39 -9.84 6.28
CA ARG A 249 2.11 -9.59 5.03
C ARG A 249 1.67 -8.30 4.34
N VAL A 250 2.63 -7.51 3.86
CA VAL A 250 2.42 -6.37 2.98
C VAL A 250 3.16 -6.60 1.66
N VAL A 251 2.49 -6.34 0.55
CA VAL A 251 3.07 -6.44 -0.80
C VAL A 251 2.98 -5.09 -1.47
N HIS A 252 4.13 -4.49 -1.75
CA HIS A 252 4.26 -3.26 -2.54
C HIS A 252 4.65 -3.62 -3.96
N VAL A 253 4.00 -3.02 -4.95
CA VAL A 253 4.26 -3.26 -6.37
C VAL A 253 4.69 -1.99 -7.05
N GLY A 254 5.90 -2.00 -7.61
CA GLY A 254 6.55 -0.86 -8.26
C GLY A 254 7.59 -0.18 -7.36
N ARG A 255 8.31 0.78 -7.95
CA ARG A 255 9.17 1.71 -7.21
C ARG A 255 8.29 2.78 -6.55
N GLY A 256 8.62 3.18 -5.33
CA GLY A 256 7.88 4.19 -4.56
C GLY A 256 8.81 4.94 -3.60
N ASP A 257 8.36 6.09 -3.11
CA ASP A 257 9.12 6.88 -2.15
C ASP A 257 9.46 6.04 -0.89
N PRO A 258 10.72 6.02 -0.44
CA PRO A 258 11.14 5.20 0.69
C PRO A 258 10.39 5.49 2.00
N ALA A 259 10.02 6.74 2.29
CA ALA A 259 9.33 7.08 3.54
C ALA A 259 7.91 6.52 3.53
N THR A 260 7.19 6.73 2.43
CA THR A 260 5.86 6.14 2.20
C THR A 260 5.89 4.61 2.26
N LEU A 261 6.86 4.00 1.58
CA LEU A 261 7.01 2.55 1.54
C LEU A 261 7.31 2.00 2.94
N PHE A 262 8.15 2.66 3.73
CA PHE A 262 8.43 2.26 5.12
C PHE A 262 7.17 2.31 6.00
N GLN A 263 6.35 3.35 5.87
CA GLN A 263 5.07 3.43 6.58
C GLN A 263 4.13 2.29 6.17
N MET A 264 4.03 1.99 4.88
CA MET A 264 3.19 0.91 4.37
C MET A 264 3.63 -0.47 4.87
N ILE A 265 4.93 -0.80 4.78
CA ILE A 265 5.42 -2.10 5.25
C ILE A 265 5.35 -2.21 6.78
N GLY A 266 5.44 -1.08 7.50
CA GLY A 266 5.30 -1.01 8.95
C GLY A 266 3.91 -1.43 9.47
N GLN A 267 2.93 -1.61 8.58
CA GLN A 267 1.62 -2.14 8.93
C GLN A 267 1.62 -3.65 9.20
N CYS A 268 2.61 -4.41 8.69
CA CYS A 268 2.72 -5.82 9.05
C CYS A 268 3.37 -6.04 10.42
N GLY A 269 3.00 -7.13 11.08
CA GLY A 269 3.60 -7.57 12.34
C GLY A 269 3.31 -6.66 13.53
N ARG A 270 2.20 -5.91 13.52
CA ARG A 270 1.76 -5.09 14.67
C ARG A 270 1.18 -5.95 15.80
N GLY A 271 0.60 -7.11 15.49
CA GLY A 271 0.09 -8.06 16.49
C GLY A 271 1.17 -8.89 17.20
N GLY A 272 2.44 -8.47 17.18
CA GLY A 272 3.57 -9.20 17.77
C GLY A 272 4.10 -10.38 16.95
N ASN A 273 3.35 -10.84 15.94
CA ASN A 273 3.79 -11.89 15.04
C ASN A 273 4.84 -11.39 14.02
N PRO A 274 5.73 -12.27 13.52
CA PRO A 274 6.65 -11.93 12.45
C PRO A 274 5.92 -11.39 11.21
N GLY A 275 6.39 -10.26 10.69
CA GLY A 275 5.84 -9.60 9.50
C GLY A 275 6.66 -9.87 8.25
N LEU A 276 6.01 -10.01 7.09
CA LEU A 276 6.66 -10.14 5.79
C LEU A 276 6.32 -8.96 4.88
N ALA A 277 7.32 -8.21 4.47
CA ALA A 277 7.20 -7.14 3.48
C ALA A 277 7.82 -7.59 2.16
N ILE A 278 7.04 -7.58 1.08
CA ILE A 278 7.51 -7.93 -0.27
C ILE A 278 7.47 -6.69 -1.15
N LEU A 279 8.62 -6.30 -1.69
CA LEU A 279 8.79 -5.18 -2.60
C LEU A 279 9.04 -5.73 -4.00
N PHE A 280 8.02 -5.71 -4.84
CA PHE A 280 8.16 -6.00 -6.26
C PHE A 280 8.69 -4.76 -6.97
N VAL A 281 9.92 -4.83 -7.50
CA VAL A 281 10.56 -3.71 -8.16
C VAL A 281 10.81 -4.00 -9.63
N GLU A 282 10.54 -3.04 -10.49
CA GLU A 282 10.86 -3.15 -11.91
C GLU A 282 12.38 -3.13 -12.10
N GLN A 283 12.89 -4.03 -12.95
CA GLN A 283 14.31 -4.11 -13.28
C GLN A 283 14.81 -2.80 -13.89
N THR A 284 14.01 -2.20 -14.77
CA THR A 284 14.35 -0.94 -15.43
C THR A 284 13.19 0.05 -15.34
N ARG A 285 13.49 1.27 -14.90
CA ARG A 285 12.63 2.44 -14.98
C ARG A 285 13.09 3.30 -16.16
N LYS A 286 12.17 3.65 -17.05
CA LYS A 286 12.48 4.56 -18.16
C LYS A 286 12.86 5.94 -17.60
N ASN A 287 14.00 6.47 -18.06
CA ASN A 287 14.59 7.74 -17.59
C ASN A 287 14.92 7.76 -16.08
N GLY A 288 15.00 6.60 -15.43
CA GLY A 288 15.49 6.45 -14.07
C GLY A 288 16.88 5.85 -14.04
N LYS A 289 17.49 5.85 -12.85
CA LYS A 289 18.75 5.15 -12.57
C LYS A 289 18.45 3.67 -12.33
N ASN A 290 19.21 2.79 -12.95
CA ASN A 290 18.95 1.35 -12.96
C ASN A 290 20.15 0.52 -12.51
N ASP A 291 21.34 1.12 -12.51
CA ASP A 291 22.57 0.51 -12.06
C ASP A 291 23.28 1.41 -11.04
N LEU A 292 24.13 0.81 -10.19
CA LEU A 292 24.87 1.54 -9.17
C LEU A 292 25.82 2.58 -9.78
N SER A 293 26.31 2.32 -11.00
CA SER A 293 27.16 3.24 -11.77
C SER A 293 26.43 4.49 -12.24
N ASP A 294 25.09 4.50 -12.27
CA ASP A 294 24.31 5.68 -12.68
C ASP A 294 24.31 6.77 -11.60
N PHE A 295 24.84 6.46 -10.41
CA PHE A 295 24.94 7.37 -9.27
C PHE A 295 26.36 7.90 -9.15
N GLU A 296 26.70 8.92 -9.94
CA GLU A 296 28.01 9.60 -9.87
C GLU A 296 28.30 10.17 -8.47
N ASN A 297 27.26 10.71 -7.83
CA ASN A 297 27.32 11.26 -6.48
C ASN A 297 26.27 10.56 -5.58
N PRO A 298 26.57 9.36 -5.05
CA PRO A 298 25.60 8.52 -4.33
C PRO A 298 24.95 9.18 -3.11
N GLU A 299 25.56 10.20 -2.51
CA GLU A 299 25.04 10.89 -1.33
C GLU A 299 24.08 12.04 -1.69
N PHE A 300 24.11 12.50 -2.94
CA PHE A 300 23.27 13.58 -3.45
C PHE A 300 22.16 13.00 -4.32
N GLN A 301 21.05 12.63 -3.66
CA GLN A 301 19.89 12.03 -4.30
C GLN A 301 18.68 12.95 -4.18
N ASN A 302 17.99 13.21 -5.29
CA ASN A 302 16.63 13.75 -5.25
C ASN A 302 15.61 12.64 -4.92
N ASP A 303 14.31 12.96 -4.88
CA ASP A 303 13.29 11.97 -4.50
C ASP A 303 13.15 10.83 -5.52
N ASP A 304 13.38 11.08 -6.81
CA ASP A 304 13.35 10.02 -7.82
C ASP A 304 14.60 9.13 -7.76
N ASP A 305 15.77 9.73 -7.55
CA ASP A 305 17.02 9.03 -7.32
C ASP A 305 16.92 8.09 -6.11
N ARG A 306 16.25 8.52 -5.04
CA ARG A 306 16.03 7.69 -3.84
C ARG A 306 15.16 6.47 -4.13
N MET A 307 14.09 6.64 -4.92
CA MET A 307 13.27 5.49 -5.34
C MET A 307 14.09 4.48 -6.14
N ASP A 308 14.91 4.97 -7.05
CA ASP A 308 15.76 4.16 -7.91
C ASP A 308 16.87 3.48 -7.11
N ALA A 309 17.50 4.21 -6.19
CA ALA A 309 18.51 3.69 -5.27
C ALA A 309 17.95 2.58 -4.37
N LEU A 310 16.73 2.74 -3.83
CA LEU A 310 16.08 1.71 -3.02
C LEU A 310 15.81 0.43 -3.82
N ALA A 311 15.50 0.57 -5.12
CA ALA A 311 15.27 -0.57 -6.00
C ALA A 311 16.53 -1.40 -6.25
N ILE A 312 17.74 -0.83 -6.11
CA ILE A 312 18.99 -1.52 -6.48
C ILE A 312 20.00 -1.68 -5.34
N THR A 313 19.86 -0.94 -4.23
CA THR A 313 20.84 -0.92 -3.13
C THR A 313 21.21 -2.34 -2.65
N PRO A 314 22.51 -2.63 -2.43
CA PRO A 314 22.97 -3.90 -1.86
C PRO A 314 22.98 -3.88 -0.31
N VAL A 315 22.62 -2.76 0.30
CA VAL A 315 22.70 -2.55 1.76
C VAL A 315 21.50 -3.20 2.46
N CYS A 316 21.70 -3.65 3.70
CA CYS A 316 20.62 -4.17 4.55
C CYS A 316 19.43 -3.20 4.61
N PHE A 317 18.21 -3.65 4.30
CA PHE A 317 17.03 -2.77 4.30
C PHE A 317 16.76 -2.12 5.67
N ARG A 318 17.01 -2.84 6.78
CA ARG A 318 16.91 -2.28 8.13
C ARG A 318 17.83 -1.08 8.32
N ILE A 319 19.04 -1.14 7.75
CA ILE A 319 20.01 -0.04 7.80
C ILE A 319 19.65 1.05 6.78
N VAL A 320 19.21 0.68 5.57
CA VAL A 320 18.84 1.63 4.51
C VAL A 320 17.80 2.64 5.00
N PHE A 321 16.68 2.19 5.58
CA PHE A 321 15.64 3.11 6.06
C PHE A 321 16.12 3.98 7.23
N ALA A 322 16.93 3.44 8.12
CA ALA A 322 17.51 4.19 9.24
C ALA A 322 18.49 5.28 8.75
N VAL A 323 19.32 4.97 7.75
CA VAL A 323 20.26 5.92 7.14
C VAL A 323 19.50 6.98 6.35
N ASP A 324 18.58 6.60 5.48
CA ASP A 324 17.77 7.54 4.69
C ASP A 324 17.03 8.55 5.57
N ASN A 325 16.40 8.09 6.65
CA ASN A 325 15.71 8.98 7.59
C ASN A 325 16.68 9.90 8.36
N MET A 326 17.92 9.47 8.57
CA MET A 326 18.93 10.23 9.31
C MET A 326 19.63 11.28 8.45
N VAL A 327 20.07 10.92 7.24
CA VAL A 327 20.92 11.77 6.38
C VAL A 327 20.25 12.21 5.08
N GLY A 328 19.17 11.56 4.66
CA GLY A 328 18.35 11.98 3.52
C GLY A 328 18.63 11.29 2.18
N TYR A 329 19.49 10.26 2.15
CA TYR A 329 19.80 9.48 0.94
C TYR A 329 19.81 7.97 1.22
N ILE A 330 19.61 7.17 0.17
CA ILE A 330 19.68 5.71 0.23
C ILE A 330 21.13 5.24 0.03
N PRO A 331 21.77 4.58 1.00
CA PRO A 331 23.15 4.16 0.83
C PRO A 331 23.27 3.07 -0.23
N LEU A 332 24.24 3.22 -1.12
CA LEU A 332 24.49 2.30 -2.25
C LEU A 332 25.70 1.38 -2.06
N SER A 333 26.48 1.59 -0.99
CA SER A 333 27.64 0.76 -0.64
C SER A 333 27.56 0.32 0.82
N LYS A 334 28.03 -0.91 1.10
CA LYS A 334 28.19 -1.44 2.46
C LYS A 334 29.32 -0.73 3.21
N ASP A 335 30.29 -0.18 2.49
CA ASP A 335 31.44 0.54 3.04
C ASP A 335 31.11 2.00 3.37
N ASN A 336 29.88 2.45 3.10
CA ASN A 336 29.45 3.79 3.46
C ASN A 336 29.60 4.01 4.99
N PRO A 337 30.24 5.09 5.44
CA PRO A 337 30.50 5.30 6.87
C PRO A 337 29.25 5.28 7.75
N ASN A 338 28.11 5.78 7.24
CA ASN A 338 26.84 5.75 7.97
C ASN A 338 26.28 4.33 8.08
N VAL A 339 26.50 3.48 7.07
CA VAL A 339 26.12 2.06 7.09
C VAL A 339 26.96 1.30 8.09
N VAL A 340 28.29 1.51 8.08
CA VAL A 340 29.23 0.87 9.02
C VAL A 340 28.86 1.22 10.46
N ARG A 341 28.72 2.52 10.77
CA ARG A 341 28.31 2.99 12.11
C ARG A 341 26.98 2.37 12.57
N LYS A 342 26.01 2.23 11.66
CA LYS A 342 24.72 1.61 11.97
C LYS A 342 24.83 0.11 12.20
N ALA A 343 25.68 -0.58 11.45
CA ALA A 343 25.94 -2.00 11.65
C ALA A 343 26.64 -2.26 12.99
N GLU A 344 27.67 -1.49 13.32
CA GLU A 344 28.40 -1.57 14.60
C GLU A 344 27.47 -1.33 15.79
N ARG A 345 26.62 -0.30 15.72
CA ARG A 345 25.63 -0.03 16.77
C ARG A 345 24.62 -1.17 16.95
N GLN A 346 24.12 -1.72 15.84
CA GLN A 346 23.19 -2.86 15.90
C GLN A 346 23.86 -4.09 16.54
N ALA A 347 25.16 -4.29 16.31
CA ALA A 347 25.93 -5.33 16.99
C ALA A 347 26.11 -5.03 18.49
N SER A 348 26.44 -3.78 18.87
CA SER A 348 26.62 -3.41 20.29
C SER A 348 25.31 -3.46 21.09
N GLU A 349 24.17 -3.27 20.44
CA GLU A 349 22.84 -3.36 21.05
C GLU A 349 22.18 -4.73 20.86
N GLU A 350 22.95 -5.74 20.44
CA GLU A 350 22.52 -7.14 20.33
C GLU A 350 21.25 -7.31 19.47
N PHE A 351 21.17 -6.58 18.36
CA PHE A 351 20.04 -6.73 17.44
C PHE A 351 20.05 -8.13 16.82
N PRO A 352 18.88 -8.75 16.60
CA PRO A 352 18.81 -10.01 15.88
C PRO A 352 19.37 -9.84 14.45
N PRO A 353 20.03 -10.88 13.90
CA PRO A 353 20.52 -10.84 12.52
C PRO A 353 19.40 -10.51 11.55
N CYS A 354 19.64 -9.59 10.61
CA CYS A 354 18.62 -9.20 9.66
C CYS A 354 18.34 -10.32 8.64
N ALA A 355 17.06 -10.59 8.41
CA ALA A 355 16.56 -11.59 7.47
C ALA A 355 16.19 -11.03 6.08
N CYS A 356 16.51 -9.76 5.80
CA CYS A 356 16.13 -9.14 4.53
C CYS A 356 16.84 -9.77 3.33
N SER A 357 16.30 -9.59 2.13
CA SER A 357 16.84 -10.20 0.90
C SER A 357 18.30 -9.83 0.58
N ASN A 358 18.79 -8.69 1.08
CA ASN A 358 20.18 -8.26 0.91
C ASN A 358 21.15 -8.89 1.93
N CYS A 359 20.63 -9.29 3.10
CA CYS A 359 21.40 -9.97 4.16
C CYS A 359 21.38 -11.49 3.99
N LYS A 360 20.26 -12.06 3.53
CA LYS A 360 20.07 -13.49 3.32
C LYS A 360 19.48 -13.79 1.92
N PRO A 361 20.31 -13.80 0.85
CA PRO A 361 19.83 -14.06 -0.52
C PRO A 361 19.23 -15.47 -0.71
N VAL A 362 19.72 -16.46 0.03
CA VAL A 362 19.18 -17.84 0.01
C VAL A 362 17.71 -17.85 0.43
N TRP A 363 17.38 -17.11 1.50
CA TRP A 363 16.02 -16.98 2.00
C TRP A 363 15.11 -16.34 0.95
N ALA A 364 15.58 -15.29 0.28
CA ALA A 364 14.84 -14.66 -0.82
C ALA A 364 14.51 -15.66 -1.96
N THR A 365 15.39 -16.63 -2.22
CA THR A 365 15.13 -17.68 -3.22
C THR A 365 14.10 -18.69 -2.72
N ALA A 366 14.14 -19.07 -1.45
CA ALA A 366 13.17 -20.00 -0.86
C ALA A 366 11.74 -19.45 -0.92
N TRP A 367 11.57 -18.12 -0.76
CA TRP A 367 10.29 -17.43 -0.93
C TRP A 367 9.67 -17.54 -2.34
N LYS A 368 10.40 -18.01 -3.37
CA LYS A 368 9.79 -18.37 -4.66
C LYS A 368 8.76 -19.50 -4.53
N GLN A 369 8.84 -20.30 -3.47
CA GLN A 369 7.91 -21.40 -3.15
C GLN A 369 6.75 -20.97 -2.24
N MET A 370 6.46 -19.66 -2.13
CA MET A 370 5.43 -19.10 -1.24
C MET A 370 4.01 -19.67 -1.47
N ILE A 371 3.75 -20.35 -2.60
CA ILE A 371 2.47 -21.04 -2.85
C ILE A 371 2.14 -22.11 -1.80
N HIS A 372 3.13 -22.63 -1.06
CA HIS A 372 2.93 -23.61 0.02
C HIS A 372 2.67 -22.98 1.39
N VAL A 373 2.66 -21.64 1.46
CA VAL A 373 2.49 -20.91 2.71
C VAL A 373 1.01 -20.55 2.90
N HIS A 374 0.43 -21.04 4.00
CA HIS A 374 -0.95 -20.75 4.44
C HIS A 374 -0.95 -20.29 5.91
N THR A 375 -2.12 -19.95 6.45
CA THR A 375 -2.27 -19.31 7.77
C THR A 375 -1.57 -20.04 8.90
N ASP A 376 -1.57 -21.38 8.88
CA ASP A 376 -1.10 -22.20 10.01
C ASP A 376 0.42 -22.40 10.00
N ASN A 377 1.07 -22.22 8.85
CA ASN A 377 2.51 -22.41 8.68
C ASN A 377 3.28 -21.11 8.40
N PHE A 378 2.57 -19.99 8.23
CA PHE A 378 3.13 -18.69 7.85
C PHE A 378 4.22 -18.22 8.82
N SER A 379 3.92 -18.18 10.13
CA SER A 379 4.87 -17.72 11.14
C SER A 379 6.14 -18.58 11.20
N ARG A 380 5.99 -19.91 11.03
CA ARG A 380 7.12 -20.84 10.95
C ARG A 380 8.02 -20.53 9.76
N PHE A 381 7.42 -20.39 8.57
CA PHE A 381 8.20 -20.15 7.34
C PHE A 381 8.72 -18.72 7.20
N ILE A 382 8.23 -17.75 7.97
CA ILE A 382 8.93 -16.46 8.09
C ILE A 382 10.27 -16.61 8.80
N LEU A 383 10.28 -17.36 9.89
CA LEU A 383 11.47 -17.55 10.72
C LEU A 383 12.46 -18.51 10.07
N ASP A 384 11.96 -19.48 9.29
CA ASP A 384 12.74 -20.46 8.55
C ASP A 384 12.14 -20.72 7.15
N PRO A 385 12.42 -19.86 6.16
CA PRO A 385 11.87 -20.02 4.81
C PRO A 385 12.49 -21.19 4.04
N GLU A 386 13.64 -21.71 4.46
CA GLU A 386 14.27 -22.86 3.79
C GLU A 386 13.49 -24.16 3.99
N GLY A 387 12.71 -24.23 5.07
CA GLY A 387 11.78 -25.33 5.33
C GLY A 387 10.55 -25.35 4.41
N ILE A 388 10.34 -24.34 3.55
CA ILE A 388 9.21 -24.33 2.60
C ILE A 388 9.37 -25.52 1.64
N PRO A 389 8.36 -26.41 1.53
CA PRO A 389 8.42 -27.56 0.64
C PRO A 389 8.76 -27.17 -0.80
N LYS A 390 9.71 -27.89 -1.41
CA LYS A 390 10.04 -27.74 -2.82
C LYS A 390 9.18 -28.72 -3.61
N ILE A 391 8.12 -28.25 -4.28
CA ILE A 391 7.33 -29.12 -5.16
C ILE A 391 7.92 -29.11 -6.59
N PRO A 392 8.13 -30.28 -7.22
CA PRO A 392 8.36 -30.35 -8.66
C PRO A 392 7.05 -29.99 -9.38
N ASN A 393 7.07 -28.93 -10.21
CA ASN A 393 5.99 -28.36 -11.05
C ASN A 393 5.62 -26.89 -10.76
N ASN A 394 6.30 -26.19 -9.86
CA ASN A 394 6.20 -24.72 -9.76
C ASN A 394 6.99 -24.02 -10.89
N ASP A 395 6.79 -24.48 -12.13
CA ASP A 395 7.32 -23.80 -13.31
C ASP A 395 6.74 -22.39 -13.35
N THR A 396 7.62 -21.39 -13.36
CA THR A 396 7.25 -20.01 -13.66
C THR A 396 6.44 -20.01 -14.95
N PHE A 397 5.33 -19.28 -14.99
CA PHE A 397 4.51 -19.19 -16.20
C PHE A 397 5.34 -18.49 -17.30
N VAL A 398 6.09 -19.27 -18.08
CA VAL A 398 6.94 -18.73 -19.13
C VAL A 398 6.03 -18.30 -20.27
N ARG A 399 5.96 -16.99 -20.53
CA ARG A 399 5.25 -16.50 -21.70
C ARG A 399 5.95 -17.08 -22.93
N PRO A 400 5.26 -17.90 -23.75
CA PRO A 400 5.88 -18.56 -24.88
C PRO A 400 6.54 -17.53 -25.82
N LYS A 401 7.84 -17.69 -26.07
CA LYS A 401 8.60 -16.89 -27.03
C LYS A 401 8.07 -17.24 -28.43
N GLY A 402 7.28 -16.35 -29.01
CA GLY A 402 6.64 -16.54 -30.32
C GLY A 402 5.11 -16.44 -30.22
N SER A 403 4.60 -15.26 -30.55
CA SER A 403 3.19 -15.05 -30.87
C SER A 403 2.89 -15.76 -32.19
N THR A 404 2.34 -16.97 -32.16
CA THR A 404 1.56 -17.43 -33.30
C THR A 404 0.40 -16.44 -33.48
N SER A 405 0.18 -15.99 -34.71
CA SER A 405 -0.78 -14.93 -35.10
C SER A 405 -2.25 -15.28 -34.88
N PHE A 406 -2.52 -16.36 -34.13
CA PHE A 406 -3.86 -16.86 -33.86
C PHE A 406 -4.72 -15.77 -33.22
N LYS A 407 -5.80 -15.44 -33.91
CA LYS A 407 -6.87 -14.56 -33.45
C LYS A 407 -8.06 -15.45 -33.09
N PRO A 408 -8.48 -15.51 -31.81
CA PRO A 408 -9.72 -16.19 -31.48
C PRO A 408 -10.89 -15.49 -32.20
N GLY A 409 -11.90 -16.28 -32.55
CA GLY A 409 -13.17 -15.76 -33.07
C GLY A 409 -13.94 -14.98 -31.99
N ARG A 410 -15.14 -14.51 -32.34
CA ARG A 410 -16.00 -13.78 -31.41
C ARG A 410 -16.57 -14.72 -30.35
N SER A 411 -16.51 -14.30 -29.08
CA SER A 411 -17.18 -15.03 -27.98
C SER A 411 -18.68 -15.10 -28.21
N THR A 412 -19.24 -16.30 -28.04
CA THR A 412 -20.66 -16.57 -28.22
C THR A 412 -21.17 -17.56 -27.16
N ASP A 413 -22.36 -17.29 -26.64
CA ASP A 413 -23.10 -18.20 -25.75
C ASP A 413 -24.04 -19.12 -26.55
N GLU A 414 -24.17 -18.91 -27.86
CA GLU A 414 -24.92 -19.79 -28.76
C GLU A 414 -24.12 -21.07 -29.04
N PRO A 415 -24.78 -22.25 -29.06
CA PRO A 415 -24.14 -23.49 -29.47
C PRO A 415 -23.63 -23.41 -30.91
N LEU A 416 -22.46 -24.00 -31.16
CA LEU A 416 -21.93 -24.19 -32.50
C LEU A 416 -22.58 -25.42 -33.17
N ASP A 417 -22.23 -25.69 -34.42
CA ASP A 417 -22.57 -26.94 -35.09
C ASP A 417 -21.97 -28.15 -34.36
N SER A 418 -22.60 -29.32 -34.52
CA SER A 418 -22.37 -30.49 -33.66
C SER A 418 -20.89 -30.83 -33.44
N ILE A 419 -20.08 -30.79 -34.50
CA ILE A 419 -18.65 -31.12 -34.43
C ILE A 419 -17.86 -30.05 -33.67
N ARG A 420 -18.15 -28.77 -33.92
CA ARG A 420 -17.44 -27.66 -33.25
C ARG A 420 -17.84 -27.51 -31.79
N GLU A 421 -19.09 -27.80 -31.49
CA GLU A 421 -19.59 -27.80 -30.11
C GLU A 421 -18.97 -28.95 -29.31
N GLU A 422 -18.84 -30.15 -29.89
CA GLU A 422 -18.10 -31.26 -29.28
C GLU A 422 -16.63 -30.87 -28.99
N TRP A 423 -15.98 -30.17 -29.92
CA TRP A 423 -14.61 -29.68 -29.72
C TRP A 423 -14.51 -28.66 -28.60
N ALA A 424 -15.44 -27.71 -28.52
CA ALA A 424 -15.46 -26.70 -27.46
C ALA A 424 -15.65 -27.34 -26.07
N ASN A 425 -16.49 -28.37 -25.98
CA ASN A 425 -16.69 -29.13 -24.74
C ASN A 425 -15.44 -29.93 -24.37
N HIS A 426 -14.82 -30.62 -25.33
CA HIS A 426 -13.58 -31.37 -25.08
C HIS A 426 -12.43 -30.46 -24.60
N LEU A 427 -12.33 -29.24 -25.17
CA LEU A 427 -11.38 -28.23 -24.72
C LEU A 427 -11.61 -27.80 -23.25
N CYS A 428 -12.87 -27.66 -22.84
CA CYS A 428 -13.20 -27.36 -21.45
C CYS A 428 -12.86 -28.52 -20.51
N GLU A 429 -13.10 -29.77 -20.93
CA GLU A 429 -12.75 -30.97 -20.17
C GLU A 429 -11.23 -31.11 -20.01
N ASP A 430 -10.47 -30.95 -21.08
CA ASP A 430 -9.01 -30.96 -21.06
C ASP A 430 -8.44 -29.87 -20.13
N PHE A 431 -9.04 -28.67 -20.18
CA PHE A 431 -8.66 -27.58 -19.28
C PHE A 431 -8.97 -27.92 -17.82
N GLU A 432 -10.15 -28.48 -17.52
CA GLU A 432 -10.54 -28.89 -16.18
C GLU A 432 -9.61 -30.00 -15.65
N GLN A 433 -9.28 -31.01 -16.45
CA GLN A 433 -8.33 -32.06 -16.06
C GLN A 433 -6.93 -31.48 -15.80
N HIS A 434 -6.45 -30.59 -16.67
CA HIS A 434 -5.16 -29.93 -16.48
C HIS A 434 -5.15 -29.03 -15.23
N TYR A 435 -6.21 -28.25 -15.01
CA TYR A 435 -6.37 -27.38 -13.86
C TYR A 435 -6.34 -28.20 -12.57
N THR A 436 -7.12 -29.27 -12.52
CA THR A 436 -7.29 -30.09 -11.31
C THR A 436 -6.11 -31.02 -11.02
N GLY A 437 -5.35 -31.40 -12.04
CA GLY A 437 -4.08 -32.10 -11.87
C GLY A 437 -2.94 -31.18 -11.39
N ARG A 438 -3.03 -29.87 -11.64
CA ARG A 438 -2.00 -28.88 -11.24
C ARG A 438 -2.32 -28.19 -9.91
N PHE A 439 -3.60 -28.09 -9.59
CA PHE A 439 -4.09 -27.24 -8.53
C PHE A 439 -5.03 -28.01 -7.60
N ASN A 440 -4.85 -27.88 -6.29
CA ASN A 440 -5.68 -28.61 -5.33
C ASN A 440 -7.08 -27.97 -5.21
N LYS A 441 -8.11 -28.72 -5.60
CA LYS A 441 -9.54 -28.31 -5.54
C LYS A 441 -9.96 -27.86 -4.14
N SER A 442 -9.39 -28.43 -3.07
CA SER A 442 -9.78 -28.11 -1.69
C SER A 442 -9.26 -26.74 -1.22
N THR A 443 -8.34 -26.12 -1.96
CA THR A 443 -7.68 -24.86 -1.55
C THR A 443 -7.98 -23.68 -2.47
N LEU A 444 -8.84 -23.86 -3.47
CA LEU A 444 -9.07 -22.85 -4.53
C LEU A 444 -10.52 -22.41 -4.61
N GLU A 445 -10.71 -21.10 -4.61
CA GLU A 445 -12.02 -20.46 -4.79
C GLU A 445 -12.45 -20.39 -6.27
N LEU A 446 -11.51 -20.49 -7.21
CA LEU A 446 -11.80 -20.39 -8.65
C LEU A 446 -11.95 -21.78 -9.28
N SER A 447 -13.09 -22.02 -9.93
CA SER A 447 -13.29 -23.24 -10.72
C SER A 447 -12.62 -23.12 -12.09
N ALA A 448 -12.28 -24.25 -12.71
CA ALA A 448 -11.71 -24.23 -14.05
C ALA A 448 -12.71 -23.62 -15.06
N LYS A 449 -14.02 -23.89 -14.88
CA LYS A 449 -15.11 -23.27 -15.65
C LYS A 449 -15.14 -21.75 -15.58
N PHE A 450 -14.77 -21.16 -14.43
CA PHE A 450 -14.69 -19.69 -14.30
C PHE A 450 -13.53 -19.12 -15.13
N LEU A 451 -12.38 -19.79 -15.14
CA LEU A 451 -11.19 -19.34 -15.87
C LEU A 451 -11.30 -19.59 -17.38
N PHE A 452 -11.99 -20.67 -17.78
CA PHE A 452 -12.16 -21.07 -19.17
C PHE A 452 -13.62 -21.53 -19.42
N PRO A 453 -14.56 -20.58 -19.54
CA PRO A 453 -15.96 -20.90 -19.79
C PRO A 453 -16.17 -21.42 -21.21
N LEU A 454 -17.28 -22.16 -21.42
CA LEU A 454 -17.61 -22.76 -22.71
C LEU A 454 -17.68 -21.73 -23.85
N SER A 455 -18.20 -20.54 -23.59
CA SER A 455 -18.24 -19.44 -24.57
C SER A 455 -16.86 -19.01 -25.07
N ARG A 456 -15.85 -19.15 -24.22
CA ARG A 456 -14.44 -18.89 -24.55
C ARG A 456 -13.82 -20.04 -25.33
N ALA A 457 -14.17 -21.29 -25.02
CA ALA A 457 -13.80 -22.44 -25.83
C ALA A 457 -14.41 -22.36 -27.24
N ARG A 458 -15.67 -21.94 -27.37
CA ARG A 458 -16.34 -21.70 -28.66
C ARG A 458 -15.64 -20.63 -29.50
N ALA A 459 -15.28 -19.49 -28.90
CA ALA A 459 -14.48 -18.46 -29.57
C ALA A 459 -13.14 -19.01 -30.10
N PHE A 460 -12.54 -19.91 -29.33
CA PHE A 460 -11.28 -20.53 -29.70
C PHE A 460 -11.44 -21.48 -30.89
N VAL A 461 -12.49 -22.31 -30.91
CA VAL A 461 -12.81 -23.19 -32.04
C VAL A 461 -13.10 -22.39 -33.31
N LEU A 462 -13.88 -21.31 -33.22
CA LEU A 462 -14.18 -20.44 -34.38
C LEU A 462 -12.94 -19.78 -34.98
N GLY A 463 -11.94 -19.44 -34.16
CA GLY A 463 -10.70 -18.82 -34.65
C GLY A 463 -9.75 -19.78 -35.40
N LEU A 464 -9.96 -21.09 -35.30
CA LEU A 464 -9.13 -22.09 -35.98
C LEU A 464 -9.46 -22.23 -37.47
N GLU A 465 -10.66 -21.85 -37.89
CA GLU A 465 -11.12 -22.02 -39.28
C GLU A 465 -10.60 -20.94 -40.24
N GLU A 466 -10.30 -19.74 -39.74
CA GLU A 466 -9.74 -18.67 -40.57
C GLU A 466 -8.29 -18.95 -40.99
N GLN A 467 -7.63 -19.99 -40.46
CA GLN A 467 -6.20 -20.22 -40.68
C GLN A 467 -5.77 -21.53 -41.35
N ASP A 468 -6.57 -22.60 -41.50
CA ASP A 468 -6.23 -23.66 -42.48
C ASP A 468 -7.26 -24.79 -42.68
N SER A 469 -7.27 -25.34 -43.90
CA SER A 469 -8.05 -26.48 -44.43
C SER A 469 -7.70 -27.88 -43.86
N LEU A 470 -7.15 -27.95 -42.64
CA LEU A 470 -6.46 -29.13 -42.09
C LEU A 470 -7.25 -29.94 -41.04
N ILE A 471 -8.51 -29.60 -40.79
CA ILE A 471 -9.34 -30.22 -39.75
C ILE A 471 -9.60 -31.73 -39.99
N ALA A 472 -9.48 -32.21 -41.23
CA ALA A 472 -9.79 -33.60 -41.56
C ALA A 472 -8.64 -34.62 -41.34
N LYS A 473 -7.36 -34.20 -41.21
CA LYS A 473 -6.25 -35.17 -41.31
C LYS A 473 -5.51 -35.51 -40.02
N HIS A 474 -5.51 -34.70 -38.97
CA HIS A 474 -4.55 -34.89 -37.86
C HIS A 474 -5.17 -34.73 -36.46
N ARG A 475 -6.01 -35.69 -36.04
CA ARG A 475 -6.52 -35.81 -34.65
C ARG A 475 -5.40 -35.79 -33.59
N SER A 476 -4.22 -36.36 -33.87
CA SER A 476 -3.13 -36.48 -32.88
C SER A 476 -2.13 -35.31 -32.87
N ALA A 477 -1.76 -34.76 -34.03
CA ALA A 477 -0.83 -33.63 -34.11
C ALA A 477 -1.53 -32.30 -33.75
N CYS A 478 -2.81 -32.18 -34.09
CA CYS A 478 -3.63 -31.04 -33.70
C CYS A 478 -3.81 -30.99 -32.18
N MET A 479 -3.94 -32.11 -31.46
CA MET A 479 -3.98 -32.14 -29.98
C MET A 479 -2.68 -31.68 -29.32
N LYS A 480 -1.50 -31.99 -29.88
CA LYS A 480 -0.22 -31.48 -29.36
C LYS A 480 -0.06 -29.98 -29.62
N GLN A 481 -0.44 -29.51 -30.81
CA GLN A 481 -0.48 -28.08 -31.14
C GLN A 481 -1.57 -27.35 -30.35
N LEU A 482 -2.75 -27.93 -30.13
CA LEU A 482 -3.82 -27.39 -29.28
C LEU A 482 -3.36 -27.35 -27.84
N SER A 483 -2.67 -28.35 -27.29
CA SER A 483 -2.12 -28.26 -25.93
C SER A 483 -1.07 -27.15 -25.82
N ALA A 484 -0.29 -26.90 -26.88
CA ALA A 484 0.70 -25.83 -26.93
C ALA A 484 0.05 -24.44 -27.15
N VAL A 485 -1.04 -24.38 -27.93
CA VAL A 485 -1.81 -23.16 -28.20
C VAL A 485 -2.75 -22.84 -27.03
N LEU A 486 -3.33 -23.83 -26.35
CA LEU A 486 -4.04 -23.74 -25.07
C LEU A 486 -3.08 -23.32 -23.98
N ARG A 487 -1.90 -23.92 -23.83
CA ARG A 487 -0.86 -23.39 -22.91
C ARG A 487 -0.52 -21.93 -23.24
N LYS A 488 -0.34 -21.58 -24.52
CA LYS A 488 -0.13 -20.19 -25.02
C LYS A 488 -1.33 -19.25 -24.75
N GLN A 489 -2.56 -19.75 -24.85
CA GLN A 489 -3.80 -19.00 -24.76
C GLN A 489 -4.27 -18.89 -23.33
N MET A 490 -4.26 -19.94 -22.53
CA MET A 490 -4.41 -19.92 -21.07
C MET A 490 -3.53 -18.83 -20.44
N THR A 491 -2.31 -18.62 -20.96
CA THR A 491 -1.41 -17.49 -20.58
C THR A 491 -1.96 -16.10 -20.97
N ARG A 492 -2.68 -16.00 -22.09
CA ARG A 492 -3.35 -14.78 -22.58
C ARG A 492 -4.71 -14.55 -21.90
N ILE A 493 -5.41 -15.61 -21.50
CA ILE A 493 -6.73 -15.58 -20.86
C ILE A 493 -6.63 -14.95 -19.48
N THR A 494 -5.59 -15.29 -18.72
CA THR A 494 -5.18 -14.60 -17.48
C THR A 494 -4.75 -13.14 -17.67
N LYS A 495 -4.60 -12.65 -18.91
CA LYS A 495 -4.23 -11.26 -19.23
C LYS A 495 -5.32 -10.46 -19.96
N SER A 496 -6.38 -11.06 -20.53
CA SER A 496 -7.24 -10.39 -21.52
C SER A 496 -8.58 -9.84 -21.02
N GLU A 497 -8.79 -9.66 -19.72
CA GLU A 497 -9.91 -8.83 -19.21
C GLU A 497 -9.82 -7.36 -19.66
N THR A 498 -8.74 -6.98 -20.35
CA THR A 498 -8.57 -5.67 -21.00
C THR A 498 -9.29 -5.53 -22.34
N ALA A 499 -9.73 -6.61 -23.00
CA ALA A 499 -10.41 -6.49 -24.30
C ALA A 499 -11.90 -6.17 -24.17
N GLN A 500 -12.56 -6.66 -23.12
CA GLN A 500 -14.01 -6.48 -22.92
C GLN A 500 -14.36 -5.05 -22.46
N LYS A 501 -13.43 -4.39 -21.75
CA LYS A 501 -13.54 -2.96 -21.37
C LYS A 501 -13.50 -2.00 -22.57
N LYS A 502 -12.92 -2.38 -23.71
CA LYS A 502 -12.98 -1.57 -24.96
C LYS A 502 -14.37 -1.61 -25.61
N MET A 503 -15.11 -2.70 -25.44
CA MET A 503 -16.49 -2.83 -25.93
C MET A 503 -17.47 -2.01 -25.08
N GLU A 504 -17.35 -2.03 -23.75
CA GLU A 504 -18.23 -1.25 -22.86
C GLU A 504 -18.03 0.27 -22.98
N ALA A 505 -16.79 0.73 -23.21
CA ALA A 505 -16.51 2.14 -23.47
C ALA A 505 -17.04 2.64 -24.82
N ALA A 506 -17.03 1.78 -25.85
CA ALA A 506 -17.63 2.08 -27.15
C ALA A 506 -19.18 2.10 -27.10
N GLN A 507 -19.77 1.30 -26.22
CA GLN A 507 -21.21 1.21 -26.01
C GLN A 507 -21.75 2.42 -25.22
N LYS A 508 -21.05 2.86 -24.16
CA LYS A 508 -21.38 4.09 -23.42
C LYS A 508 -21.23 5.37 -24.26
N LYS A 509 -20.28 5.41 -25.20
CA LYS A 509 -20.12 6.53 -26.14
C LYS A 509 -21.27 6.62 -27.15
N ARG A 510 -21.76 5.48 -27.66
CA ARG A 510 -22.94 5.41 -28.54
C ARG A 510 -24.26 5.79 -27.84
N GLU A 511 -24.39 5.53 -26.54
CA GLU A 511 -25.57 5.94 -25.75
C GLU A 511 -25.55 7.44 -25.39
N ALA A 512 -24.36 8.02 -25.14
CA ALA A 512 -24.20 9.45 -24.90
C ALA A 512 -24.48 10.29 -26.15
N ASP A 513 -24.08 9.81 -27.34
CA ASP A 513 -24.35 10.50 -28.61
C ASP A 513 -25.83 10.38 -29.04
N LYS A 514 -26.55 9.33 -28.62
CA LYS A 514 -28.01 9.19 -28.81
C LYS A 514 -28.83 10.13 -27.92
N LYS A 515 -28.37 10.41 -26.69
CA LYS A 515 -29.00 11.38 -25.77
C LYS A 515 -28.76 12.85 -26.11
N LYS A 516 -27.88 13.15 -27.08
CA LYS A 516 -27.64 14.50 -27.61
C LYS A 516 -28.43 14.81 -28.90
N LYS A 517 -29.19 13.85 -29.43
CA LYS A 517 -30.00 13.97 -30.66
C LYS A 517 -31.52 13.81 -30.42
N ILE A 518 -31.93 13.78 -29.17
CA ILE A 518 -33.30 13.98 -28.67
C ILE A 518 -33.19 15.18 -27.73
#